data_AF-A0A8I1IEV6-F1
#
_entry.id   AF-A0A8I1IEV6-F1
#
_cell.length_a   1.000
_cell.length_b   1.000
_cell.length_c   1.000
_cell.angle_alpha   90.00
_cell.angle_beta   90.00
_cell.angle_gamma   90.00
#
_symmetry.space_group_name_H-M   'P 1'
#
loop_
_entity.id
_entity.type
_entity.pdbx_description
1 polymer ?
#
loop_
_entity_poly.entity_id
_entity_poly.type
_entity_poly.pdbx_seq_one_letter_code
_entity_poly.pdbx_strand_id
1 'polypeptide(L)' 'MLVVETIAKIRRAHFVDGKSIKQICRELRVSRNTVRKVI' A
#
# COMPACT_ATOMS: atom_id res chain seq x y z
N MET A 1 11.25 8.21 -5.25
CA MET A 1 9.94 8.90 -5.18
C MET A 1 8.86 7.87 -5.44
N LEU A 2 7.86 7.70 -4.54
CA LEU A 2 6.69 6.87 -4.87
C LEU A 2 5.78 7.70 -5.75
N VAL A 3 5.42 7.17 -6.92
CA VAL A 3 4.47 7.82 -7.81
C VAL A 3 3.10 7.92 -7.10
N VAL A 4 2.37 9.01 -7.31
CA VAL A 4 1.04 9.26 -6.72
C VAL A 4 0.08 8.08 -6.94
N GLU A 5 0.19 7.39 -8.07
CA GLU A 5 -0.56 6.17 -8.35
C GLU A 5 -0.30 5.04 -7.35
N THR A 6 0.95 4.82 -6.94
CA THR A 6 1.29 3.76 -5.97
C THR A 6 0.69 4.08 -4.60
N ILE A 7 0.71 5.35 -4.21
CA ILE A 7 0.09 5.82 -2.96
C ILE A 7 -1.43 5.58 -3.00
N ALA A 8 -2.08 5.95 -4.10
CA ALA A 8 -3.52 5.73 -4.28
C ALA A 8 -3.88 4.23 -4.25
N LYS A 9 -3.08 3.37 -4.89
CA LYS A 9 -3.26 1.91 -4.87
C LYS A 9 -3.11 1.34 -3.45
N ILE A 10 -2.08 1.76 -2.71
CA ILE A 10 -1.86 1.34 -1.31
C ILE A 10 -3.05 1.75 -0.43
N ARG A 11 -3.49 3.01 -0.51
CA ARG A 11 -4.59 3.52 0.33
C ARG A 11 -5.91 2.83 -0.01
N ARG A 12 -6.23 2.63 -1.30
CA ARG A 12 -7.44 1.90 -1.70
C ARG A 12 -7.41 0.45 -1.22
N ALA A 13 -6.29 -0.24 -1.40
CA ALA A 13 -6.13 -1.62 -0.95
C ALA A 13 -6.32 -1.76 0.57
N HIS A 14 -5.94 -0.75 1.36
CA HIS A 14 -6.12 -0.80 2.82
C HIS A 14 -7.51 -0.35 3.28
N PHE A 15 -7.95 0.85 2.87
CA PHE A 15 -9.18 1.46 3.38
C PHE A 15 -10.45 0.97 2.68
N VAL A 16 -10.36 0.57 1.41
CA VAL A 16 -11.52 0.11 0.62
C VAL A 16 -11.58 -1.40 0.60
N ASP A 17 -10.48 -2.06 0.22
CA ASP A 17 -10.45 -3.51 0.08
C ASP A 17 -10.17 -4.25 1.40
N GLY A 18 -9.83 -3.54 2.48
CA GLY A 18 -9.54 -4.12 3.79
C GLY A 18 -8.31 -5.04 3.83
N LYS A 19 -7.41 -4.96 2.83
CA LYS A 19 -6.25 -5.85 2.73
C LYS A 19 -5.26 -5.57 3.85
N SER A 20 -4.70 -6.66 4.39
CA SER A 20 -3.62 -6.56 5.37
C SER A 20 -2.36 -5.95 4.77
N ILE A 21 -1.57 -5.25 5.59
CA ILE A 21 -0.28 -4.68 5.17
C ILE A 21 0.63 -5.74 4.52
N LYS A 22 0.61 -6.98 5.03
CA LYS A 22 1.40 -8.09 4.47
C LYS A 22 0.99 -8.43 3.04
N GLN A 23 -0.31 -8.42 2.75
CA GLN A 23 -0.83 -8.68 1.40
C GLN A 23 -0.48 -7.54 0.45
N ILE A 24 -0.67 -6.28 0.87
CA ILE A 24 -0.32 -5.09 0.08
C ILE A 24 1.17 -5.09 -0.29
N CYS A 25 2.05 -5.43 0.66
CA CYS A 25 3.48 -5.51 0.41
C CYS A 25 3.85 -6.59 -0.63
N ARG A 26 3.12 -7.72 -0.66
CA ARG A 26 3.35 -8.80 -1.63
C ARG A 26 2.84 -8.44 -3.02
N GLU A 27 1.64 -7.87 -3.10
CA GLU A 27 1.01 -7.49 -4.36
C GLU A 27 1.76 -6.34 -5.05
N LEU A 28 2.08 -5.28 -4.29
CA LEU A 28 2.70 -4.07 -4.83
C LEU A 28 4.23 -4.08 -4.75
N ARG A 29 4.84 -5.16 -4.21
CA ARG A 29 6.29 -5.30 -3.99
C ARG A 29 6.93 -4.09 -3.30
N VAL A 30 6.20 -3.51 -2.35
CA VAL A 30 6.65 -2.36 -1.54
C VAL A 30 7.03 -2.80 -0.14
N SER A 31 7.90 -2.03 0.50
CA SER A 31 8.29 -2.29 1.88
C SER A 31 7.12 -2.05 2.85
N ARG A 32 7.09 -2.78 3.96
CA ARG A 32 6.09 -2.54 5.04
C ARG A 32 6.17 -1.13 5.59
N ASN A 33 7.37 -0.54 5.65
CA ASN A 33 7.56 0.83 6.12
C ASN A 33 6.94 1.84 5.16
N THR A 34 7.05 1.61 3.85
CA THR A 34 6.38 2.40 2.83
C THR A 34 4.86 2.37 3.00
N VAL A 35 4.30 1.16 3.16
CA VAL A 35 2.86 1.00 3.33
C VAL A 35 2.37 1.71 4.60
N ARG A 36 3.09 1.58 5.73
CA ARG A 36 2.77 2.26 6.99
C ARG A 36 2.93 3.78 6.98
N LYS A 37 3.75 4.33 6.08
CA LYS A 37 3.90 5.79 5.92
C LYS A 37 2.77 6.41 5.11
N VAL A 38 2.03 5.60 4.35
CA VAL A 38 1.08 6.04 3.32
C VAL A 38 -0.38 5.77 3.71
N ILE A 39 -0.59 4.75 4.54
CA ILE A 39 -1.85 4.49 5.25
C ILE A 39 -1.95 5.46 6.42
#